data_AF-A0A8J7Q9F3-F1
#
_entry.id   AF-A0A8J7Q9F3-F1
#
_cell.length_a   1.000
_cell.length_b   1.000
_cell.length_c   1.000
_cell.angle_alpha   90.00
_cell.angle_beta   90.00
_cell.angle_gamma   90.00
#
_symmetry.space_group_name_H-M   'P 1'
#
loop_
_entity.id
_entity.type
_entity.pdbx_description
1 polymer ?
#
loop_
_entity_poly.entity_id
_entity_poly.type
_entity_poly.pdbx_seq_one_letter_code
_entity_poly.pdbx_strand_id
1 'polypeptide(L)'
;VMAHESFSNVDTAMLMNAHFVNVKVDREERPDIDAVYMSATQAITGQGGWPMTCFLTPNGEPFHCGTYYPPAPRMGMPSFRQLLVAVAEAWRSRGDELRDAAASVVAELAKANTALPESIVDSAVLVDAVSALAAEHDVEHGGFGTAPKFPPTMVLEFLLRHHERTGSVDALSIVDSTAAAMARGGIYDQLAGGFARYSVDRSWTVPHFEKMLYDNALLLGLYAHLARRTGSELARRVAVETGEFLLRELRAGAVADADPDKQIGGAFAASLDADTDGEEGLTYVWTPGQLVDVLGEADGKWAANLFGVNENGTFEHGTSVLRLAADPDNATRFDDVRTRLFDARMRRPQPARDDKVISEWNGLAIGALAEAGMSLRRKDFVVAARVAAEFLLATHLVGDRLLRASRDGVPGAAVGVLADYACLADGLLVLYQATGEARWLTAAVELLDVALSGFANPDSPGAYFDVSVDAERLVNRPADPTDNATPAGASALAGALLTASALTGEPRA
;
A
#
# COMPACT_ATOMS: atom_id res chain seq x y z
N VAL A 1 -9.25 -5.38 -17.80
CA VAL A 1 -9.08 -6.42 -16.76
C VAL A 1 -10.15 -7.51 -16.85
N MET A 2 -9.87 -8.70 -16.31
CA MET A 2 -10.76 -9.89 -16.36
C MET A 2 -12.19 -9.63 -15.85
N ALA A 3 -12.38 -8.65 -14.97
CA ALA A 3 -13.70 -8.20 -14.53
C ALA A 3 -14.61 -7.78 -15.70
N HIS A 4 -14.13 -6.94 -16.61
CA HIS A 4 -14.91 -6.49 -17.77
C HIS A 4 -14.95 -7.54 -18.89
N GLU A 5 -13.84 -8.24 -19.11
CA GLU A 5 -13.71 -9.17 -20.24
C GLU A 5 -14.44 -10.50 -20.02
N SER A 6 -14.48 -10.97 -18.77
CA SER A 6 -14.95 -12.32 -18.43
C SER A 6 -16.12 -12.29 -17.45
N PHE A 7 -15.99 -11.66 -16.28
CA PHE A 7 -17.01 -11.76 -15.22
C PHE A 7 -18.31 -11.01 -15.54
N SER A 8 -18.23 -9.88 -16.24
CA SER A 8 -19.39 -9.11 -16.68
C SER A 8 -20.10 -9.70 -17.92
N ASN A 9 -19.56 -10.77 -18.51
CA ASN A 9 -20.17 -11.42 -19.66
C ASN A 9 -21.30 -12.38 -19.25
N VAL A 10 -22.49 -12.16 -19.81
CA VAL A 10 -23.72 -12.90 -19.44
C VAL A 10 -23.58 -14.42 -19.65
N ASP A 11 -23.06 -14.91 -20.78
CA ASP A 11 -22.97 -16.37 -20.96
C ASP A 11 -21.89 -16.99 -20.07
N THR A 12 -20.80 -16.27 -19.78
CA THR A 12 -19.81 -16.72 -18.81
C THR A 12 -20.44 -16.83 -17.43
N ALA A 13 -21.22 -15.82 -17.01
CA ALA A 13 -21.94 -15.84 -15.74
C ALA A 13 -22.98 -16.97 -15.67
N MET A 14 -23.70 -17.26 -16.76
CA MET A 14 -24.62 -18.40 -16.83
C MET A 14 -23.89 -19.73 -16.64
N LEU A 15 -22.73 -19.90 -17.28
CA LEU A 15 -21.90 -21.11 -17.12
C LEU A 15 -21.36 -21.25 -15.69
N MET A 16 -20.89 -20.15 -15.10
CA MET A 16 -20.44 -20.10 -13.71
C MET A 16 -21.58 -20.49 -12.75
N ASN A 17 -22.75 -19.87 -12.89
CA ASN A 17 -23.90 -20.13 -12.02
C ASN A 17 -24.49 -21.54 -12.18
N ALA A 18 -24.31 -22.18 -13.35
CA ALA A 18 -24.78 -23.54 -13.59
C ALA A 18 -23.90 -24.61 -12.92
N HIS A 19 -22.64 -24.32 -12.62
CA HIS A 19 -21.66 -25.33 -12.24
C HIS A 19 -20.89 -25.03 -10.95
N PHE A 20 -20.90 -23.78 -10.48
CA PHE A 20 -20.09 -23.30 -9.37
C PHE A 20 -20.91 -22.46 -8.39
N VAL A 21 -20.47 -22.46 -7.14
CA VAL A 21 -20.86 -21.44 -6.16
C VAL A 21 -19.83 -20.32 -6.27
N ASN A 22 -20.25 -19.19 -6.83
CA ASN A 22 -19.36 -18.07 -7.10
C ASN A 22 -19.19 -17.22 -5.84
N VAL A 23 -17.96 -17.13 -5.34
CA VAL A 23 -17.59 -16.29 -4.19
C VAL A 23 -16.65 -15.19 -4.69
N LYS A 24 -17.05 -13.94 -4.50
CA LYS A 24 -16.18 -12.77 -4.75
C LYS A 24 -15.63 -12.30 -3.41
N VAL A 25 -14.30 -12.24 -3.31
CA VAL A 25 -13.59 -11.81 -2.11
C VAL A 25 -13.02 -10.42 -2.36
N ASP A 26 -13.26 -9.50 -1.43
CA ASP A 26 -12.51 -8.25 -1.35
C ASP A 26 -11.26 -8.50 -0.50
N ARG A 27 -10.07 -8.49 -1.13
CA ARG A 27 -8.79 -8.74 -0.45
C ARG A 27 -8.46 -7.68 0.60
N GLU A 28 -9.05 -6.49 0.50
CA GLU A 28 -8.82 -5.41 1.46
C GLU A 28 -9.66 -5.59 2.71
N GLU A 29 -10.82 -6.24 2.63
CA GLU A 29 -11.60 -6.64 3.81
C GLU A 29 -11.19 -8.01 4.37
N ARG A 30 -10.73 -8.93 3.51
CA ARG A 30 -10.31 -10.29 3.89
C ARG A 30 -8.89 -10.62 3.37
N PRO A 31 -7.86 -9.92 3.88
CA PRO A 31 -6.46 -10.19 3.50
C PRO A 31 -6.01 -11.60 3.94
N ASP A 32 -6.67 -12.16 4.95
CA ASP A 32 -6.45 -13.51 5.43
C ASP A 32 -6.79 -14.57 4.37
N ILE A 33 -7.95 -14.40 3.72
CA ILE A 33 -8.39 -15.25 2.61
C ILE A 33 -7.43 -15.07 1.43
N ASP A 34 -7.10 -13.83 1.10
CA ASP A 34 -6.18 -13.52 -0.01
C ASP A 34 -4.80 -14.16 0.20
N ALA A 35 -4.21 -14.02 1.39
CA ALA A 35 -2.91 -14.61 1.73
C ALA A 35 -2.91 -16.14 1.56
N VAL A 36 -3.90 -16.82 2.16
CA VAL A 36 -4.01 -18.29 2.08
C VAL A 36 -4.09 -18.78 0.64
N TYR A 37 -4.92 -18.14 -0.19
CA TYR A 37 -5.10 -18.56 -1.57
C TYR A 37 -4.01 -18.05 -2.51
N MET A 38 -3.31 -16.98 -2.18
CA MET A 38 -2.10 -16.54 -2.88
C MET A 38 -0.98 -17.55 -2.68
N SER A 39 -0.75 -18.01 -1.44
CA SER A 39 0.21 -19.08 -1.17
C SER A 39 -0.16 -20.37 -1.90
N ALA A 40 -1.45 -20.73 -1.94
CA ALA A 40 -1.92 -21.88 -2.72
C ALA A 40 -1.65 -21.70 -4.23
N THR A 41 -1.87 -20.50 -4.77
CA THR A 41 -1.64 -20.17 -6.18
C THR A 41 -0.16 -20.27 -6.53
N GLN A 42 0.73 -19.76 -5.67
CA GLN A 42 2.18 -19.89 -5.83
C GLN A 42 2.62 -21.35 -5.74
N ALA A 43 2.08 -22.13 -4.79
CA ALA A 43 2.39 -23.55 -4.65
C ALA A 43 1.97 -24.37 -5.89
N ILE A 44 0.81 -24.06 -6.48
CA ILE A 44 0.29 -24.79 -7.65
C ILE A 44 0.95 -24.34 -8.95
N THR A 45 1.17 -23.03 -9.14
CA THR A 45 1.56 -22.46 -10.44
C THR A 45 3.01 -21.99 -10.52
N GLY A 46 3.72 -21.93 -9.38
CA GLY A 46 5.08 -21.39 -9.25
C GLY A 46 5.14 -19.86 -9.24
N GLN A 47 4.02 -19.16 -9.42
CA GLN A 47 3.92 -17.70 -9.43
C GLN A 47 2.62 -17.23 -8.80
N GLY A 48 2.52 -15.94 -8.48
CA GLY A 48 1.33 -15.33 -7.89
C GLY A 48 0.95 -14.04 -8.59
N GLY A 49 -0.20 -13.48 -8.24
CA GLY A 49 -0.64 -12.18 -8.72
C GLY A 49 -2.15 -12.07 -8.85
N TRP A 50 -2.62 -10.84 -9.03
CA TRP A 50 -4.01 -10.51 -9.23
C TRP A 50 -4.30 -10.17 -10.71
N PRO A 51 -5.53 -10.40 -11.21
CA PRO A 51 -6.67 -11.01 -10.51
C PRO A 51 -6.41 -12.51 -10.24
N MET A 52 -6.87 -13.01 -9.08
CA MET A 52 -6.67 -14.39 -8.65
C MET A 52 -7.99 -15.18 -8.78
N THR A 53 -7.94 -16.35 -9.41
CA THR A 53 -9.08 -17.27 -9.58
C THR A 53 -8.73 -18.63 -9.02
N CYS A 54 -9.45 -19.07 -7.98
CA CYS A 54 -9.23 -20.33 -7.29
C CYS A 54 -10.47 -21.22 -7.37
N PHE A 55 -10.28 -22.51 -7.65
CA PHE A 55 -11.30 -23.54 -7.59
C PHE A 55 -11.06 -24.42 -6.37
N LEU A 56 -12.09 -24.52 -5.54
CA LEU A 56 -12.00 -25.08 -4.19
C LEU A 56 -12.96 -26.27 -4.02
N THR A 57 -12.62 -27.18 -3.13
CA THR A 57 -13.58 -28.17 -2.61
C THR A 57 -14.66 -27.44 -1.77
N PRO A 58 -15.80 -28.08 -1.44
CA PRO A 58 -16.79 -27.51 -0.53
C PRO A 58 -16.24 -27.17 0.87
N ASN A 59 -15.08 -27.71 1.24
CA ASN A 59 -14.40 -27.42 2.51
C ASN A 59 -13.39 -26.26 2.39
N GLY A 60 -13.28 -25.61 1.22
CA GLY A 60 -12.36 -24.51 0.97
C GLY A 60 -10.95 -24.93 0.53
N GLU A 61 -10.72 -26.22 0.25
CA GLU A 61 -9.38 -26.71 -0.12
C GLU A 61 -9.10 -26.42 -1.61
N PRO A 62 -8.03 -25.68 -1.95
CA PRO A 62 -7.75 -25.34 -3.34
C PRO A 62 -7.18 -26.54 -4.10
N PHE A 63 -7.75 -26.85 -5.26
CA PHE A 63 -7.24 -27.89 -6.16
C PHE A 63 -6.79 -27.35 -7.52
N HIS A 64 -7.20 -26.13 -7.88
CA HIS A 64 -6.72 -25.45 -9.08
C HIS A 64 -6.73 -23.94 -8.85
N CYS A 65 -5.64 -23.27 -9.22
CA CYS A 65 -5.51 -21.82 -9.10
C CYS A 65 -4.89 -21.22 -10.36
N GLY A 66 -5.13 -19.93 -10.57
CA GLY A 66 -4.41 -19.15 -11.56
C GLY A 66 -4.72 -17.67 -11.47
N THR A 67 -4.00 -16.89 -12.27
CA THR A 67 -4.15 -15.45 -12.30
C THR A 67 -5.15 -15.03 -13.39
N TYR A 68 -4.66 -14.56 -14.53
CA TYR A 68 -5.48 -14.09 -15.63
C TYR A 68 -5.87 -15.23 -16.60
N TYR A 69 -7.15 -15.27 -16.99
CA TYR A 69 -7.66 -16.13 -18.06
C TYR A 69 -8.40 -15.31 -19.12
N PRO A 70 -8.02 -15.43 -20.41
CA PRO A 70 -8.60 -14.61 -21.46
C PRO A 70 -10.04 -15.03 -21.83
N PRO A 71 -10.85 -14.14 -22.40
CA PRO A 71 -12.21 -14.46 -22.85
C PRO A 71 -12.22 -15.43 -24.05
N ALA A 72 -11.15 -15.45 -24.84
CA ALA A 72 -10.93 -16.36 -25.96
C ALA A 72 -9.53 -16.99 -25.87
N PRO A 73 -9.32 -18.22 -26.39
CA PRO A 73 -8.03 -18.91 -26.28
C PRO A 73 -6.92 -18.11 -26.96
N ARG A 74 -5.77 -17.97 -26.30
CA ARG A 74 -4.61 -17.20 -26.82
C ARG A 74 -3.31 -17.83 -26.38
N MET A 75 -2.33 -17.92 -27.28
CA MET A 75 -0.94 -18.33 -26.97
C MET A 75 -0.84 -19.60 -26.09
N GLY A 76 -1.63 -20.64 -26.40
CA GLY A 76 -1.64 -21.90 -25.63
C GLY A 76 -2.40 -21.85 -24.30
N MET A 77 -2.94 -20.70 -23.90
CA MET A 77 -3.80 -20.56 -22.73
C MET A 77 -5.27 -20.80 -23.11
N PRO A 78 -6.00 -21.65 -22.36
CA PRO A 78 -7.44 -21.85 -22.58
C PRO A 78 -8.20 -20.56 -22.27
N SER A 79 -9.37 -20.39 -22.88
CA SER A 79 -10.27 -19.33 -22.44
C SER A 79 -10.85 -19.64 -21.05
N PHE A 80 -11.32 -18.62 -20.36
CA PHE A 80 -11.96 -18.82 -19.05
C PHE A 80 -13.17 -19.76 -19.14
N ARG A 81 -13.96 -19.70 -20.21
CA ARG A 81 -15.08 -20.64 -20.43
C ARG A 81 -14.61 -22.08 -20.64
N GLN A 82 -13.52 -22.29 -21.37
CA GLN A 82 -12.94 -23.63 -21.54
C GLN A 82 -12.44 -24.19 -20.21
N LEU A 83 -11.80 -23.35 -19.40
CA LEU A 83 -11.39 -23.73 -18.05
C LEU A 83 -12.59 -24.14 -17.19
N LEU A 84 -13.65 -23.34 -17.16
CA LEU A 84 -14.87 -23.64 -16.39
C LEU A 84 -15.47 -25.00 -16.79
N VAL A 85 -15.57 -25.29 -18.09
CA VAL A 85 -16.07 -26.60 -18.57
C VAL A 85 -15.15 -27.73 -18.13
N ALA A 86 -13.84 -27.58 -18.31
CA ALA A 86 -12.86 -28.61 -17.97
C ALA A 86 -12.85 -28.92 -16.46
N VAL A 87 -12.92 -27.90 -15.61
CA VAL A 87 -12.99 -28.07 -14.15
C VAL A 87 -14.30 -28.76 -13.76
N ALA A 88 -15.43 -28.35 -14.33
CA ALA A 88 -16.72 -28.97 -14.03
C ALA A 88 -16.78 -30.45 -14.43
N GLU A 89 -16.18 -30.82 -15.57
CA GLU A 89 -16.07 -32.20 -16.01
C GLU A 89 -15.12 -33.02 -15.13
N ALA A 90 -13.95 -32.46 -14.80
CA ALA A 90 -12.98 -33.10 -13.92
C ALA A 90 -13.58 -33.36 -12.53
N TRP A 91 -14.34 -32.42 -11.97
CA TRP A 91 -15.02 -32.59 -10.68
C TRP A 91 -16.05 -33.73 -10.68
N ARG A 92 -16.79 -33.91 -11.78
CA ARG A 92 -17.80 -34.99 -11.89
C ARG A 92 -17.18 -36.36 -12.16
N SER A 93 -16.14 -36.41 -12.99
CA SER A 93 -15.55 -37.68 -13.45
C SER A 93 -14.43 -38.19 -12.55
N ARG A 94 -13.66 -37.28 -11.93
CA ARG A 94 -12.43 -37.55 -11.17
C ARG A 94 -12.40 -36.76 -9.86
N GLY A 95 -13.56 -36.57 -9.24
CA GLY A 95 -13.70 -35.74 -8.04
C GLY A 95 -12.87 -36.23 -6.84
N ASP A 96 -12.63 -37.55 -6.74
CA ASP A 96 -11.79 -38.11 -5.67
C ASP A 96 -10.31 -37.73 -5.89
N GLU A 97 -9.79 -37.82 -7.12
CA GLU A 97 -8.42 -37.39 -7.46
C GLU A 97 -8.21 -35.89 -7.18
N LEU A 98 -9.21 -35.05 -7.45
CA LEU A 98 -9.12 -33.61 -7.15
C LEU A 98 -9.11 -33.31 -5.66
N ARG A 99 -9.85 -34.08 -4.85
CA ARG A 99 -9.82 -33.93 -3.38
C ARG A 99 -8.49 -34.38 -2.80
N ASP A 100 -7.90 -35.45 -3.33
CA ASP A 100 -6.55 -35.88 -2.94
C ASP A 100 -5.49 -34.84 -3.31
N ALA A 101 -5.59 -34.24 -4.50
CA ALA A 101 -4.73 -33.13 -4.92
C ALA A 101 -4.90 -31.91 -3.99
N ALA A 102 -6.13 -31.55 -3.63
CA ALA A 102 -6.42 -30.46 -2.71
C ALA A 102 -5.78 -30.70 -1.33
N ALA A 103 -5.95 -31.91 -0.79
CA ALA A 103 -5.37 -32.30 0.49
C ALA A 103 -3.83 -32.23 0.46
N SER A 104 -3.20 -32.61 -0.66
CA SER A 104 -1.76 -32.45 -0.85
C SER A 104 -1.33 -30.98 -0.83
N VAL A 105 -2.07 -30.09 -1.49
CA VAL A 105 -1.75 -28.65 -1.49
C VAL A 105 -1.86 -28.10 -0.07
N VAL A 106 -2.93 -28.41 0.66
CA VAL A 106 -3.12 -27.95 2.04
C VAL A 106 -2.01 -28.46 2.96
N ALA A 107 -1.58 -29.72 2.81
CA ALA A 107 -0.48 -30.27 3.59
C ALA A 107 0.86 -29.56 3.32
N GLU A 108 1.14 -29.15 2.09
CA GLU A 108 2.34 -28.37 1.76
C GLU A 108 2.26 -26.94 2.30
N LEU A 109 1.10 -26.29 2.23
CA LEU A 109 0.88 -24.97 2.82
C LEU A 109 1.10 -24.97 4.35
N ALA A 110 0.64 -26.03 5.03
CA ALA A 110 0.86 -26.18 6.46
C ALA A 110 2.35 -26.32 6.84
N LYS A 111 3.18 -26.89 5.95
CA LYS A 111 4.64 -26.97 6.14
C LYS A 111 5.35 -25.66 5.85
N ALA A 112 4.80 -24.83 4.95
CA ALA A 112 5.39 -23.54 4.61
C ALA A 112 5.17 -22.48 5.70
N ASN A 113 4.11 -22.61 6.51
CA ASN A 113 3.81 -21.74 7.66
C ASN A 113 4.60 -22.11 8.94
N THR A 114 5.89 -22.43 8.80
CA THR A 114 6.77 -22.58 9.94
C THR A 114 7.32 -21.23 10.38
N ALA A 115 7.31 -20.98 11.70
CA ALA A 115 7.99 -19.83 12.28
C ALA A 115 9.44 -19.75 11.79
N LEU A 116 9.93 -18.52 11.59
CA LEU A 116 11.34 -18.30 11.30
C LEU A 116 12.19 -18.89 12.43
N PRO A 117 13.33 -19.52 12.10
CA PRO A 117 14.24 -20.03 13.12
C PRO A 117 14.74 -18.88 13.99
N GLU A 118 14.85 -19.13 15.30
CA GLU A 118 15.43 -18.16 16.23
C GLU A 118 16.85 -17.81 15.79
N SER A 119 17.13 -16.50 15.70
CA SER A 119 18.43 -15.99 15.28
C SER A 119 18.76 -14.72 16.05
N ILE A 120 20.05 -14.53 16.36
CA ILE A 120 20.55 -13.32 17.00
C ILE A 120 20.68 -12.24 15.92
N VAL A 121 19.99 -11.11 16.11
CA VAL A 121 20.12 -9.92 15.27
C VAL A 121 21.10 -8.96 15.94
N ASP A 122 22.39 -9.10 15.64
CA ASP A 122 23.44 -8.22 16.16
C ASP A 122 23.92 -7.18 15.12
N SER A 123 24.90 -6.36 15.50
CA SER A 123 25.44 -5.34 14.61
C SER A 123 26.08 -5.89 13.33
N ALA A 124 26.62 -7.12 13.35
CA ALA A 124 27.25 -7.72 12.18
C ALA A 124 26.18 -8.09 11.14
N VAL A 125 25.08 -8.72 11.59
CA VAL A 125 23.92 -9.02 10.72
C VAL A 125 23.39 -7.76 10.04
N LEU A 126 23.28 -6.65 10.77
CA LEU A 126 22.82 -5.39 10.18
C LEU A 126 23.81 -4.78 9.18
N VAL A 127 25.12 -4.99 9.34
CA VAL A 127 26.15 -4.52 8.38
C VAL A 127 26.15 -5.39 7.13
N ASP A 128 25.99 -6.70 7.28
CA ASP A 128 25.89 -7.63 6.16
C ASP A 128 24.62 -7.37 5.33
N ALA A 129 23.50 -7.06 5.98
CA ALA A 129 22.27 -6.64 5.30
C ALA A 129 22.47 -5.36 4.47
N VAL A 130 23.17 -4.35 5.00
CA VAL A 130 23.50 -3.14 4.23
C VAL A 130 24.39 -3.47 3.03
N SER A 131 25.36 -4.37 3.21
CA SER A 131 26.27 -4.80 2.14
C SER A 131 25.54 -5.53 1.01
N ALA A 132 24.57 -6.39 1.35
CA ALA A 132 23.71 -7.07 0.39
C ALA A 132 22.84 -6.07 -0.38
N LEU A 133 22.17 -5.14 0.33
CA LEU A 133 21.36 -4.10 -0.30
C LEU A 133 22.20 -3.20 -1.22
N ALA A 134 23.41 -2.83 -0.80
CA ALA A 134 24.31 -2.03 -1.63
C ALA A 134 24.69 -2.73 -2.94
N ALA A 135 24.82 -4.06 -2.93
CA ALA A 135 25.11 -4.85 -4.14
C ALA A 135 23.91 -4.94 -5.10
N GLU A 136 22.68 -4.85 -4.58
CA GLU A 136 21.44 -4.89 -5.37
C GLU A 136 20.94 -3.50 -5.81
N HIS A 137 21.53 -2.43 -5.26
CA HIS A 137 21.13 -1.06 -5.54
C HIS A 137 21.37 -0.68 -7.01
N ASP A 138 20.33 -0.14 -7.63
CA ASP A 138 20.35 0.43 -8.96
C ASP A 138 20.97 1.83 -8.93
N VAL A 139 22.29 1.92 -9.05
CA VAL A 139 23.02 3.20 -9.01
C VAL A 139 22.61 4.17 -10.12
N GLU A 140 22.13 3.66 -11.26
CA GLU A 140 21.78 4.49 -12.42
C GLU A 140 20.43 5.20 -12.25
N HIS A 141 19.43 4.50 -11.72
CA HIS A 141 18.07 5.02 -11.59
C HIS A 141 17.57 5.15 -10.14
N GLY A 142 18.38 4.79 -9.15
CA GLY A 142 18.00 4.73 -7.73
C GLY A 142 17.02 3.60 -7.43
N GLY A 143 17.04 3.06 -6.22
CA GLY A 143 16.16 1.96 -5.79
C GLY A 143 16.70 0.58 -6.14
N PHE A 144 15.82 -0.42 -6.23
CA PHE A 144 16.22 -1.82 -6.37
C PHE A 144 15.45 -2.52 -7.50
N GLY A 145 16.04 -3.59 -8.03
CA GLY A 145 15.43 -4.41 -9.06
C GLY A 145 15.30 -3.74 -10.44
N THR A 146 14.50 -4.36 -11.29
CA THR A 146 14.21 -3.91 -12.67
C THR A 146 12.76 -3.44 -12.78
N ALA A 147 12.21 -3.33 -13.99
CA ALA A 147 10.82 -2.98 -14.20
C ALA A 147 9.86 -4.17 -13.94
N PRO A 148 8.71 -3.97 -13.28
CA PRO A 148 8.26 -2.75 -12.60
C PRO A 148 9.00 -2.47 -11.29
N LYS A 149 9.15 -1.18 -10.91
CA LYS A 149 9.80 -0.75 -9.66
C LYS A 149 8.82 -0.21 -8.64
N PHE A 150 8.90 -0.74 -7.42
CA PHE A 150 8.08 -0.34 -6.28
C PHE A 150 8.91 0.49 -5.29
N PRO A 151 8.31 1.50 -4.62
CA PRO A 151 8.98 2.25 -3.56
C PRO A 151 9.46 1.31 -2.42
N PRO A 152 10.77 1.21 -2.14
CA PRO A 152 11.31 0.25 -1.18
C PRO A 152 11.33 0.83 0.23
N THR A 153 10.20 1.37 0.71
CA THR A 153 10.18 2.30 1.86
C THR A 153 10.74 1.71 3.15
N MET A 154 10.43 0.45 3.47
CA MET A 154 10.93 -0.18 4.70
C MET A 154 12.45 -0.41 4.66
N VAL A 155 12.97 -0.75 3.48
CA VAL A 155 14.41 -0.86 3.24
C VAL A 155 15.09 0.50 3.41
N LEU A 156 14.50 1.57 2.88
CA LEU A 156 15.07 2.92 3.01
C LEU A 156 15.03 3.44 4.46
N GLU A 157 13.95 3.15 5.21
CA GLU A 157 13.87 3.43 6.65
C GLU A 157 14.96 2.68 7.43
N PHE A 158 15.16 1.38 7.14
CA PHE A 158 16.25 0.60 7.73
C PHE A 158 17.61 1.22 7.44
N LEU A 159 17.91 1.56 6.18
CA LEU A 159 19.18 2.17 5.77
C LEU A 159 19.40 3.54 6.43
N LEU A 160 18.35 4.36 6.53
CA LEU A 160 18.41 5.66 7.19
C LEU A 160 18.70 5.51 8.70
N ARG A 161 17.99 4.62 9.40
CA ARG A 161 18.24 4.31 10.82
C ARG A 161 19.62 3.70 11.03
N HIS A 162 20.10 2.88 10.09
CA HIS A 162 21.46 2.36 10.13
C HIS A 162 22.47 3.50 10.06
N HIS A 163 22.31 4.45 9.13
CA HIS A 163 23.13 5.65 9.06
C HIS A 163 23.09 6.46 10.37
N GLU A 164 21.91 6.66 10.96
CA GLU A 164 21.78 7.38 12.24
C GLU A 164 22.58 6.74 13.38
N ARG A 165 22.66 5.40 13.40
CA ARG A 165 23.37 4.63 14.43
C ARG A 165 24.88 4.56 14.20
N THR A 166 25.33 4.48 12.94
CA THR A 166 26.73 4.15 12.61
C THR A 166 27.49 5.27 11.90
N GLY A 167 26.79 6.24 11.33
CA GLY A 167 27.37 7.24 10.42
C GLY A 167 27.68 6.70 9.02
N SER A 168 27.17 5.51 8.64
CA SER A 168 27.44 4.90 7.33
C SER A 168 27.01 5.80 6.17
N VAL A 169 27.98 6.31 5.42
CA VAL A 169 27.74 7.17 4.25
C VAL A 169 27.14 6.38 3.09
N ASP A 170 27.52 5.11 2.94
CA ASP A 170 27.00 4.24 1.88
C ASP A 170 25.49 4.01 2.04
N ALA A 171 25.04 3.75 3.27
CA ALA A 171 23.61 3.58 3.56
C ALA A 171 22.83 4.88 3.25
N LEU A 172 23.35 6.03 3.66
CA LEU A 172 22.71 7.32 3.37
C LEU A 172 22.69 7.63 1.86
N SER A 173 23.77 7.33 1.14
CA SER A 173 23.86 7.54 -0.31
C SER A 173 22.78 6.76 -1.08
N ILE A 174 22.51 5.52 -0.67
CA ILE A 174 21.42 4.71 -1.25
C ILE A 174 20.05 5.35 -0.97
N VAL A 175 19.82 5.82 0.26
CA VAL A 175 18.57 6.51 0.62
C VAL A 175 18.39 7.79 -0.19
N ASP A 176 19.38 8.67 -0.20
CA ASP A 176 19.32 9.96 -0.88
C ASP A 176 19.12 9.80 -2.39
N SER A 177 19.87 8.91 -3.04
CA SER A 177 19.76 8.69 -4.49
C SER A 177 18.41 8.06 -4.87
N THR A 178 17.93 7.08 -4.11
CA THR A 178 16.63 6.45 -4.35
C THR A 178 15.48 7.42 -4.13
N ALA A 179 15.49 8.16 -3.01
CA ALA A 179 14.47 9.15 -2.70
C ALA A 179 14.47 10.28 -3.73
N ALA A 180 15.64 10.79 -4.12
CA ALA A 180 15.73 11.81 -5.17
C ALA A 180 15.20 11.31 -6.52
N ALA A 181 15.50 10.08 -6.92
CA ALA A 181 15.02 9.51 -8.17
C ALA A 181 13.49 9.37 -8.19
N MET A 182 12.89 8.87 -7.11
CA MET A 182 11.42 8.77 -7.00
C MET A 182 10.76 10.16 -7.02
N ALA A 183 11.26 11.11 -6.21
CA ALA A 183 10.71 12.46 -6.13
C ALA A 183 10.82 13.26 -7.44
N ARG A 184 11.85 13.00 -8.25
CA ARG A 184 12.07 13.66 -9.54
C ARG A 184 11.42 12.93 -10.72
N GLY A 185 11.04 11.66 -10.51
CA GLY A 185 10.34 10.82 -11.48
C GLY A 185 8.88 11.19 -11.67
N GLY A 186 8.21 10.45 -12.56
CA GLY A 186 6.78 10.59 -12.82
C GLY A 186 5.91 9.79 -11.83
N ILE A 187 6.53 8.93 -11.01
CA ILE A 187 5.86 8.29 -9.87
C ILE A 187 5.40 9.31 -8.82
N TYR A 188 6.12 10.43 -8.68
CA TYR A 188 5.71 11.56 -7.86
C TYR A 188 4.90 12.56 -8.69
N ASP A 189 3.72 12.94 -8.21
CA ASP A 189 2.87 13.91 -8.88
C ASP A 189 3.43 15.33 -8.71
N GLN A 190 4.11 15.80 -9.76
CA GLN A 190 4.81 17.09 -9.79
C GLN A 190 3.87 18.31 -9.66
N LEU A 191 2.54 18.14 -9.79
CA LEU A 191 1.59 19.24 -9.65
C LEU A 191 0.98 19.30 -8.26
N ALA A 192 0.61 18.15 -7.68
CA ALA A 192 -0.22 18.11 -6.47
C ALA A 192 0.38 17.31 -5.31
N GLY A 193 1.55 16.70 -5.50
CA GLY A 193 2.15 15.81 -4.54
C GLY A 193 1.46 14.46 -4.45
N GLY A 194 2.02 13.63 -3.59
CA GLY A 194 1.66 12.22 -3.47
C GLY A 194 2.27 11.37 -4.59
N PHE A 195 2.38 10.08 -4.28
CA PHE A 195 3.01 9.07 -5.10
C PHE A 195 1.96 8.12 -5.67
N ALA A 196 2.18 7.75 -6.93
CA ALA A 196 1.60 6.56 -7.52
C ALA A 196 2.26 5.29 -6.94
N ARG A 197 1.56 4.16 -7.02
CA ARG A 197 1.92 2.91 -6.34
C ARG A 197 3.27 2.35 -6.78
N TYR A 198 3.53 2.34 -8.08
CA TYR A 198 4.79 1.85 -8.64
C TYR A 198 5.04 2.44 -10.02
N SER A 199 6.27 2.27 -10.52
CA SER A 199 6.67 2.62 -11.88
C SER A 199 6.70 1.37 -12.76
N VAL A 200 6.07 1.42 -13.93
CA VAL A 200 6.12 0.31 -14.91
C VAL A 200 7.48 0.19 -15.58
N ASP A 201 8.33 1.22 -15.47
CA ASP A 201 9.69 1.23 -15.98
C ASP A 201 10.75 1.38 -14.87
N ARG A 202 12.01 1.11 -15.22
CA ARG A 202 13.16 1.13 -14.30
C ARG A 202 13.58 2.54 -13.83
N SER A 203 13.20 3.57 -14.59
CA SER A 203 13.62 4.96 -14.44
C SER A 203 12.66 5.84 -13.63
N TRP A 204 11.62 5.25 -13.03
CA TRP A 204 10.57 5.96 -12.28
C TRP A 204 9.73 6.93 -13.14
N THR A 205 9.68 6.73 -14.47
CA THR A 205 9.09 7.73 -15.39
C THR A 205 7.59 7.54 -15.57
N VAL A 206 7.14 6.32 -15.85
CA VAL A 206 5.75 5.98 -16.13
C VAL A 206 5.19 5.25 -14.92
N PRO A 207 4.28 5.86 -14.15
CA PRO A 207 3.62 5.19 -13.05
C PRO A 207 2.53 4.24 -13.52
N HIS A 208 2.21 3.26 -12.69
CA HIS A 208 0.83 2.79 -12.58
C HIS A 208 0.07 3.79 -11.71
N PHE A 209 -0.87 4.55 -12.28
CA PHE A 209 -1.35 5.82 -11.70
C PHE A 209 -2.19 5.70 -10.43
N GLU A 210 -2.46 4.48 -9.95
CA GLU A 210 -3.12 4.21 -8.67
C GLU A 210 -2.33 4.86 -7.53
N LYS A 211 -3.02 5.57 -6.62
CA LYS A 211 -2.39 6.17 -5.43
C LYS A 211 -2.99 5.57 -4.17
N MET A 212 -2.19 4.80 -3.43
CA MET A 212 -2.64 4.13 -2.22
C MET A 212 -2.30 4.95 -0.97
N LEU A 213 -3.16 4.88 0.05
CA LEU A 213 -2.93 5.54 1.34
C LEU A 213 -1.65 5.05 2.01
N TYR A 214 -1.43 3.74 2.06
CA TYR A 214 -0.28 3.17 2.76
C TYR A 214 1.05 3.57 2.12
N ASP A 215 1.15 3.60 0.78
CA ASP A 215 2.36 4.02 0.07
C ASP A 215 2.71 5.45 0.43
N ASN A 216 1.70 6.34 0.38
CA ASN A 216 1.86 7.75 0.67
C ASN A 216 2.13 8.02 2.15
N ALA A 217 1.55 7.25 3.07
CA ALA A 217 1.84 7.35 4.50
C ALA A 217 3.29 6.94 4.80
N LEU A 218 3.73 5.80 4.28
CA LEU A 218 5.10 5.31 4.47
C LEU A 218 6.12 6.27 3.86
N LEU A 219 5.87 6.76 2.63
CA LEU A 219 6.75 7.72 1.97
C LEU A 219 6.76 9.08 2.68
N LEU A 220 5.62 9.55 3.20
CA LEU A 220 5.57 10.76 4.04
C LEU A 220 6.53 10.63 5.23
N GLY A 221 6.47 9.51 5.96
CA GLY A 221 7.36 9.21 7.07
C GLY A 221 8.84 9.25 6.65
N LEU A 222 9.18 8.48 5.61
CA LEU A 222 10.54 8.40 5.07
C LEU A 222 11.10 9.77 4.68
N TYR A 223 10.37 10.56 3.89
CA TYR A 223 10.85 11.87 3.45
C TYR A 223 10.94 12.87 4.61
N ALA A 224 10.04 12.80 5.59
CA ALA A 224 10.13 13.62 6.80
C ALA A 224 11.37 13.26 7.63
N HIS A 225 11.67 11.97 7.76
CA HIS A 225 12.87 11.47 8.43
C HIS A 225 14.14 11.89 7.71
N LEU A 226 14.17 11.74 6.39
CA LEU A 226 15.29 12.15 5.57
C LEU A 226 15.54 13.66 5.69
N ALA A 227 14.49 14.48 5.57
CA ALA A 227 14.57 15.93 5.73
C ALA A 227 15.10 16.32 7.12
N ARG A 228 14.62 15.68 8.19
CA ARG A 228 15.07 15.91 9.56
C ARG A 228 16.56 15.57 9.73
N ARG A 229 17.04 14.51 9.08
CA ARG A 229 18.41 14.02 9.25
C ARG A 229 19.43 14.74 8.39
N THR A 230 19.09 15.09 7.16
CA THR A 230 20.04 15.67 6.20
C THR A 230 19.85 17.17 6.00
N GLY A 231 18.68 17.72 6.34
CA GLY A 231 18.29 19.08 5.95
C GLY A 231 17.94 19.21 4.47
N SER A 232 17.70 18.10 3.76
CA SER A 232 17.35 18.11 2.34
C SER A 232 16.05 18.87 2.06
N GLU A 233 16.16 19.96 1.31
CA GLU A 233 15.00 20.76 0.89
C GLU A 233 14.08 19.99 -0.07
N LEU A 234 14.64 19.12 -0.91
CA LEU A 234 13.84 18.22 -1.75
C LEU A 234 12.99 17.29 -0.87
N ALA A 235 13.60 16.64 0.12
CA ALA A 235 12.88 15.73 0.99
C ALA A 235 11.82 16.48 1.82
N ARG A 236 12.14 17.69 2.30
CA ARG A 236 11.19 18.55 3.02
C ARG A 236 9.99 18.91 2.15
N ARG A 237 10.22 19.33 0.90
CA ARG A 237 9.15 19.67 -0.05
C ARG A 237 8.25 18.46 -0.29
N VAL A 238 8.84 17.31 -0.61
CA VAL A 238 8.10 16.09 -0.93
C VAL A 238 7.28 15.59 0.25
N ALA A 239 7.84 15.62 1.47
CA ALA A 239 7.10 15.27 2.69
C ALA A 239 5.90 16.21 2.90
N VAL A 240 6.11 17.52 2.80
CA VAL A 240 5.04 18.51 2.94
C VAL A 240 3.93 18.30 1.90
N GLU A 241 4.28 18.22 0.63
CA GLU A 241 3.32 18.09 -0.46
C GLU A 241 2.59 16.73 -0.42
N THR A 242 3.25 15.66 0.04
CA THR A 242 2.60 14.34 0.25
C THR A 242 1.60 14.39 1.39
N GLY A 243 1.93 15.03 2.52
CA GLY A 243 0.96 15.25 3.60
C GLY A 243 -0.22 16.11 3.17
N GLU A 244 0.02 17.15 2.37
CA GLU A 244 -1.05 17.97 1.78
C GLU A 244 -1.92 17.19 0.80
N PHE A 245 -1.34 16.29 0.01
CA PHE A 245 -2.08 15.36 -0.84
C PHE A 245 -3.02 14.46 0.00
N LEU A 246 -2.53 13.86 1.09
CA LEU A 246 -3.36 13.04 1.97
C LEU A 246 -4.56 13.83 2.53
N LEU A 247 -4.32 15.08 2.97
CA LEU A 247 -5.35 15.95 3.53
C LEU A 247 -6.36 16.43 2.49
N ARG A 248 -5.92 16.68 1.25
CA ARG A 248 -6.77 17.24 0.18
C ARG A 248 -7.56 16.18 -0.57
N GLU A 249 -6.92 15.07 -0.96
CA GLU A 249 -7.50 14.08 -1.88
C GLU A 249 -8.07 12.87 -1.14
N LEU A 250 -7.38 12.39 -0.10
CA LEU A 250 -7.74 11.15 0.58
C LEU A 250 -8.56 11.35 1.85
N ARG A 251 -8.94 12.57 2.22
CA ARG A 251 -9.78 12.76 3.42
C ARG A 251 -11.17 12.14 3.22
N ALA A 252 -11.57 11.25 4.13
CA ALA A 252 -12.83 10.51 4.09
C ALA A 252 -13.43 10.28 5.50
N GLY A 253 -14.58 9.60 5.55
CA GLY A 253 -15.35 9.36 6.77
C GLY A 253 -16.15 10.60 7.20
N ALA A 254 -17.45 10.47 7.37
CA ALA A 254 -18.27 11.52 7.95
C ALA A 254 -18.12 11.51 9.48
N VAL A 255 -17.96 12.69 10.09
CA VAL A 255 -18.14 12.83 11.54
C VAL A 255 -19.60 13.18 11.77
N ALA A 256 -20.29 12.42 12.65
CA ALA A 256 -21.75 12.50 12.84
C ALA A 256 -22.28 13.90 13.22
N ASP A 257 -21.41 14.79 13.70
CA ASP A 257 -21.72 16.19 14.09
C ASP A 257 -20.98 17.24 13.24
N ALA A 258 -20.44 16.88 12.07
CA ALA A 258 -19.85 17.85 11.17
C ALA A 258 -20.95 18.69 10.49
N ASP A 259 -20.89 20.00 10.70
CA ASP A 259 -21.59 21.01 9.90
C ASP A 259 -21.46 20.64 8.40
N PRO A 260 -22.58 20.47 7.66
CA PRO A 260 -22.52 20.04 6.26
C PRO A 260 -21.76 21.02 5.36
N ASP A 261 -21.62 22.30 5.77
CA ASP A 261 -20.79 23.30 5.10
C ASP A 261 -19.30 23.22 5.52
N LYS A 262 -18.97 22.35 6.49
CA LYS A 262 -17.62 22.08 7.01
C LYS A 262 -17.43 20.58 7.22
N GLN A 263 -17.53 19.79 6.14
CA GLN A 263 -17.05 18.40 6.15
C GLN A 263 -15.57 18.35 6.54
N ILE A 264 -15.29 18.32 7.84
CA ILE A 264 -14.02 17.84 8.35
C ILE A 264 -14.17 16.33 8.31
N GLY A 265 -13.68 15.70 7.24
CA GLY A 265 -13.65 14.25 7.17
C GLY A 265 -12.91 13.67 8.38
N GLY A 266 -13.31 12.48 8.84
CA GLY A 266 -12.72 11.79 9.99
C GLY A 266 -11.33 11.24 9.68
N ALA A 267 -11.28 10.18 8.89
CA ALA A 267 -10.08 9.42 8.57
C ALA A 267 -9.67 9.59 7.09
N PHE A 268 -8.94 8.62 6.54
CA PHE A 268 -8.46 8.65 5.16
C PHE A 268 -8.98 7.44 4.36
N ALA A 269 -9.35 7.73 3.11
CA ALA A 269 -9.74 6.80 2.07
C ALA A 269 -8.59 5.87 1.69
N ALA A 270 -8.93 4.72 1.14
CA ALA A 270 -7.99 3.66 0.78
C ALA A 270 -7.09 4.07 -0.39
N SER A 271 -7.65 4.64 -1.46
CA SER A 271 -6.91 4.92 -2.69
C SER A 271 -7.60 5.89 -3.65
N LEU A 272 -6.85 6.31 -4.67
CA LEU A 272 -7.36 6.78 -5.96
C LEU A 272 -7.05 5.74 -7.04
N ASP A 273 -8.02 5.42 -7.89
CA ASP A 273 -7.89 4.48 -9.00
C ASP A 273 -6.86 4.96 -10.04
N ALA A 274 -6.25 4.01 -10.77
CA ALA A 274 -5.36 4.32 -11.89
C ALA A 274 -6.10 4.82 -13.14
N ASP A 275 -7.31 4.28 -13.36
CA ASP A 275 -8.12 4.55 -14.53
C ASP A 275 -9.07 5.73 -14.28
N THR A 276 -9.28 6.53 -15.31
CA THR A 276 -10.32 7.56 -15.32
C THR A 276 -11.10 7.46 -16.63
N ASP A 277 -12.42 7.31 -16.55
CA ASP A 277 -13.28 7.01 -17.72
C ASP A 277 -12.83 5.80 -18.56
N GLY A 278 -12.15 4.84 -17.92
CA GLY A 278 -11.62 3.63 -18.57
C GLY A 278 -10.27 3.81 -19.26
N GLU A 279 -9.62 4.97 -19.09
CA GLU A 279 -8.28 5.27 -19.61
C GLU A 279 -7.30 5.53 -18.46
N GLU A 280 -6.23 4.74 -18.39
CA GLU A 280 -5.19 4.90 -17.37
C GLU A 280 -4.42 6.21 -17.59
N GLY A 281 -4.21 7.00 -16.53
CA GLY A 281 -3.36 8.18 -16.59
C GLY A 281 -3.96 9.41 -17.28
N LEU A 282 -5.19 9.34 -17.83
CA LEU A 282 -5.89 10.43 -18.53
C LEU A 282 -5.84 11.77 -17.78
N THR A 283 -6.03 11.70 -16.47
CA THR A 283 -5.98 12.86 -15.56
C THR A 283 -4.60 13.50 -15.49
N TYR A 284 -3.54 12.72 -15.64
CA TYR A 284 -2.18 13.08 -15.22
C TYR A 284 -1.22 13.44 -16.37
N VAL A 285 -1.49 12.97 -17.59
CA VAL A 285 -0.56 13.12 -18.73
C VAL A 285 -0.86 14.34 -19.60
N TRP A 286 0.17 14.88 -20.27
CA TRP A 286 0.10 16.14 -21.02
C TRP A 286 0.78 16.06 -22.38
N THR A 287 0.26 16.78 -23.37
CA THR A 287 0.95 17.08 -24.63
C THR A 287 1.53 18.49 -24.62
N PRO A 288 2.54 18.81 -25.47
CA PRO A 288 3.04 20.18 -25.61
C PRO A 288 1.93 21.18 -25.95
N GLY A 289 0.99 20.79 -26.82
CA GLY A 289 -0.17 21.59 -27.18
C GLY A 289 -1.05 21.93 -25.99
N GLN A 290 -1.39 20.94 -25.15
CA GLN A 290 -2.19 21.17 -23.94
C GLN A 290 -1.50 22.11 -22.94
N LEU A 291 -0.16 22.02 -22.81
CA LEU A 291 0.60 22.96 -21.99
C LEU A 291 0.48 24.38 -22.53
N VAL A 292 0.60 24.58 -23.85
CA VAL A 292 0.43 25.90 -24.49
C VAL A 292 -1.00 26.42 -24.36
N ASP A 293 -2.01 25.57 -24.46
CA ASP A 293 -3.42 25.98 -24.32
C ASP A 293 -3.73 26.51 -22.91
N VAL A 294 -3.16 25.89 -21.87
CA VAL A 294 -3.35 26.32 -20.48
C VAL A 294 -2.45 27.51 -20.11
N LEU A 295 -1.19 27.46 -20.55
CA LEU A 295 -0.15 28.34 -20.05
C LEU A 295 0.13 29.53 -20.98
N GLY A 296 -0.30 29.48 -22.23
CA GLY A 296 0.17 30.35 -23.30
C GLY A 296 1.52 29.89 -23.85
N GLU A 297 1.95 30.48 -24.97
CA GLU A 297 3.09 29.97 -25.74
C GLU A 297 4.43 30.01 -24.96
N ALA A 298 4.70 31.09 -24.23
CA ALA A 298 5.97 31.28 -23.54
C ALA A 298 6.11 30.36 -22.31
N ASP A 299 5.07 30.27 -21.47
CA ASP A 299 5.07 29.40 -20.29
C ASP A 299 4.84 27.93 -20.68
N GLY A 300 4.05 27.66 -21.71
CA GLY A 300 3.84 26.30 -22.22
C GLY A 300 5.13 25.65 -22.70
N LYS A 301 5.93 26.36 -23.52
CA LYS A 301 7.24 25.86 -23.96
C LYS A 301 8.24 25.72 -22.81
N TRP A 302 8.20 26.65 -21.85
CA TRP A 302 9.06 26.57 -20.67
C TRP A 302 8.70 25.35 -19.80
N ALA A 303 7.42 25.14 -19.53
CA ALA A 303 6.91 24.00 -18.78
C ALA A 303 7.20 22.69 -19.52
N ALA A 304 7.06 22.65 -20.84
CA ALA A 304 7.38 21.47 -21.64
C ALA A 304 8.84 21.04 -21.47
N ASN A 305 9.77 22.00 -21.54
CA ASN A 305 11.19 21.73 -21.29
C ASN A 305 11.47 21.32 -19.84
N LEU A 306 10.86 22.01 -18.88
CA LEU A 306 11.06 21.71 -17.45
C LEU A 306 10.56 20.31 -17.09
N PHE A 307 9.35 19.95 -17.54
CA PHE A 307 8.70 18.70 -17.19
C PHE A 307 9.07 17.52 -18.11
N GLY A 308 9.84 17.76 -19.16
CA GLY A 308 10.22 16.75 -20.15
C GLY A 308 9.09 16.34 -21.10
N VAL A 309 8.12 17.21 -21.35
CA VAL A 309 6.98 16.97 -22.26
C VAL A 309 7.40 17.30 -23.69
N ASN A 310 7.25 16.34 -24.61
CA ASN A 310 7.68 16.49 -26.00
C ASN A 310 6.72 15.75 -26.96
N GLU A 311 6.85 16.02 -28.26
CA GLU A 311 5.95 15.48 -29.31
C GLU A 311 5.99 13.95 -29.45
N ASN A 312 7.06 13.27 -29.03
CA ASN A 312 7.10 11.81 -29.06
C ASN A 312 6.29 11.20 -27.91
N GLY A 313 6.04 11.95 -26.85
CA GLY A 313 5.47 11.46 -25.60
C GLY A 313 6.45 10.61 -24.79
N THR A 314 6.13 10.42 -23.51
CA THR A 314 6.71 9.36 -22.66
C THR A 314 5.68 8.30 -22.30
N PHE A 315 4.42 8.51 -22.70
CA PHE A 315 3.28 7.65 -22.44
C PHE A 315 2.42 7.54 -23.72
N GLU A 316 1.33 6.79 -23.63
CA GLU A 316 0.45 6.48 -24.75
C GLU A 316 -0.08 7.73 -25.45
N HIS A 317 -0.42 7.57 -26.74
CA HIS A 317 -1.03 8.61 -27.57
C HIS A 317 -0.21 9.93 -27.67
N GLY A 318 1.11 9.86 -27.54
CA GLY A 318 2.00 11.03 -27.64
C GLY A 318 1.93 11.96 -26.43
N THR A 319 1.36 11.49 -25.33
CA THR A 319 1.31 12.22 -24.06
C THR A 319 2.58 11.97 -23.23
N SER A 320 2.85 12.84 -22.27
CA SER A 320 3.98 12.70 -21.36
C SER A 320 3.53 12.78 -19.90
N VAL A 321 4.17 11.95 -19.08
CA VAL A 321 4.14 12.07 -17.62
C VAL A 321 5.10 13.19 -17.21
N LEU A 322 4.64 14.10 -16.35
CA LEU A 322 5.46 15.20 -15.85
C LEU A 322 6.56 14.67 -14.93
N ARG A 323 7.81 15.09 -15.15
CA ARG A 323 8.97 14.77 -14.31
C ARG A 323 9.73 16.03 -13.98
N LEU A 324 10.40 16.11 -12.83
CA LEU A 324 11.19 17.28 -12.44
C LEU A 324 12.67 16.90 -12.27
N ALA A 325 13.33 16.65 -13.40
CA ALA A 325 14.71 16.18 -13.43
C ALA A 325 15.71 17.16 -12.79
N ALA A 326 15.42 18.46 -12.82
CA ALA A 326 16.19 19.51 -12.18
C ALA A 326 15.27 20.51 -11.47
N ASP A 327 15.81 21.19 -10.46
CA ASP A 327 15.05 22.24 -9.77
C ASP A 327 14.88 23.47 -10.67
N PRO A 328 13.73 24.15 -10.62
CA PRO A 328 13.46 25.28 -11.50
C PRO A 328 14.29 26.50 -11.12
N ASP A 329 14.93 27.14 -12.10
CA ASP A 329 15.72 28.37 -11.92
C ASP A 329 14.89 29.57 -11.43
N ASN A 330 13.56 29.52 -11.56
CA ASN A 330 12.64 30.56 -11.14
C ASN A 330 11.44 29.95 -10.39
N ALA A 331 11.52 29.97 -9.07
CA ALA A 331 10.50 29.42 -8.18
C ALA A 331 9.13 30.09 -8.35
N THR A 332 9.08 31.43 -8.50
CA THR A 332 7.82 32.16 -8.66
C THR A 332 7.10 31.77 -9.94
N ARG A 333 7.84 31.64 -11.05
CA ARG A 333 7.26 31.17 -12.32
C ARG A 333 6.82 29.72 -12.23
N PHE A 334 7.61 28.88 -11.56
CA PHE A 334 7.26 27.48 -11.33
C PHE A 334 5.95 27.35 -10.54
N ASP A 335 5.79 28.10 -9.46
CA ASP A 335 4.58 28.05 -8.64
C ASP A 335 3.33 28.51 -9.40
N ASP A 336 3.43 29.57 -10.21
CA ASP A 336 2.34 30.02 -11.09
C ASP A 336 1.95 28.94 -12.11
N VAL A 337 2.95 28.40 -12.83
CA VAL A 337 2.75 27.35 -13.83
C VAL A 337 2.14 26.10 -13.20
N ARG A 338 2.67 25.65 -12.07
CA ARG A 338 2.18 24.47 -11.33
C ARG A 338 0.72 24.68 -10.91
N THR A 339 0.38 25.85 -10.39
CA THR A 339 -0.98 26.20 -9.97
C THR A 339 -1.95 26.18 -11.15
N ARG A 340 -1.60 26.83 -12.26
CA ARG A 340 -2.46 26.88 -13.46
C ARG A 340 -2.66 25.51 -14.11
N LEU A 341 -1.62 24.67 -14.14
CA LEU A 341 -1.72 23.29 -14.62
C LEU A 341 -2.57 22.44 -13.68
N PHE A 342 -2.42 22.60 -12.36
CA PHE A 342 -3.26 21.91 -11.37
C PHE A 342 -4.74 22.31 -11.53
N ASP A 343 -5.04 23.61 -11.65
CA ASP A 343 -6.41 24.09 -11.87
C ASP A 343 -7.03 23.58 -13.17
N ALA A 344 -6.22 23.48 -14.23
CA ALA A 344 -6.65 22.88 -15.49
C ALA A 344 -6.87 21.37 -15.35
N ARG A 345 -6.02 20.68 -14.58
CA ARG A 345 -6.16 19.25 -14.27
C ARG A 345 -7.45 18.96 -13.53
N MET A 346 -7.81 19.77 -12.55
CA MET A 346 -9.04 19.57 -11.75
C MET A 346 -10.34 19.70 -12.57
N ARG A 347 -10.27 20.21 -13.81
CA ARG A 347 -11.41 20.26 -14.75
C ARG A 347 -11.48 19.06 -15.69
N ARG A 348 -10.46 18.20 -15.69
CA ARG A 348 -10.48 16.92 -16.38
C ARG A 348 -11.33 15.93 -15.57
N PRO A 349 -11.79 14.83 -16.19
CA PRO A 349 -12.20 13.65 -15.43
C PRO A 349 -11.17 13.34 -14.32
N GLN A 350 -11.64 12.98 -13.14
CA GLN A 350 -10.77 12.64 -12.00
C GLN A 350 -10.88 11.14 -11.69
N PRO A 351 -9.80 10.51 -11.20
CA PRO A 351 -9.86 9.11 -10.78
C PRO A 351 -10.91 8.93 -9.68
N ALA A 352 -11.56 7.77 -9.69
CA ALA A 352 -12.46 7.40 -8.61
C ALA A 352 -11.67 7.21 -7.31
N ARG A 353 -12.29 7.54 -6.19
CA ARG A 353 -11.73 7.33 -4.86
C ARG A 353 -12.38 6.11 -4.23
N ASP A 354 -11.57 5.19 -3.71
CA ASP A 354 -12.07 4.13 -2.83
C ASP A 354 -12.21 4.69 -1.41
N ASP A 355 -13.44 5.06 -1.05
CA ASP A 355 -13.78 5.67 0.23
C ASP A 355 -13.71 4.73 1.45
N LYS A 356 -13.25 3.47 1.27
CA LYS A 356 -12.99 2.58 2.40
C LYS A 356 -11.94 3.19 3.33
N VAL A 357 -12.25 3.24 4.62
CA VAL A 357 -11.30 3.56 5.68
C VAL A 357 -10.80 2.24 6.26
N ILE A 358 -9.51 1.95 6.12
CA ILE A 358 -8.88 0.71 6.61
C ILE A 358 -8.01 1.01 7.84
N SER A 359 -8.18 0.25 8.92
CA SER A 359 -7.50 0.44 10.21
C SER A 359 -5.98 0.45 10.09
N GLU A 360 -5.40 -0.59 9.48
CA GLU A 360 -3.95 -0.71 9.22
C GLU A 360 -3.38 0.54 8.53
N TRP A 361 -3.98 0.94 7.40
CA TRP A 361 -3.46 2.01 6.56
C TRP A 361 -3.63 3.38 7.20
N ASN A 362 -4.73 3.58 7.93
CA ASN A 362 -4.93 4.80 8.70
C ASN A 362 -4.01 4.85 9.92
N GLY A 363 -3.66 3.72 10.54
CA GLY A 363 -2.63 3.64 11.57
C GLY A 363 -1.28 4.17 11.07
N LEU A 364 -0.85 3.69 9.90
CA LEU A 364 0.35 4.20 9.21
C LEU A 364 0.26 5.71 8.93
N ALA A 365 -0.88 6.18 8.41
CA ALA A 365 -1.09 7.59 8.11
C ALA A 365 -1.09 8.48 9.36
N ILE A 366 -1.69 8.02 10.48
CA ILE A 366 -1.68 8.72 11.77
C ILE A 366 -0.24 8.90 12.25
N GLY A 367 0.55 7.82 12.26
CA GLY A 367 1.96 7.86 12.64
C GLY A 367 2.76 8.83 11.78
N ALA A 368 2.69 8.67 10.46
CA ALA A 368 3.43 9.50 9.51
C ALA A 368 3.06 10.99 9.59
N LEU A 369 1.76 11.33 9.72
CA LEU A 369 1.30 12.72 9.85
C LEU A 369 1.71 13.33 11.20
N ALA A 370 1.66 12.57 12.28
CA ALA A 370 2.10 13.05 13.59
C ALA A 370 3.62 13.31 13.61
N GLU A 371 4.43 12.40 13.09
CA GLU A 371 5.89 12.55 12.96
C GLU A 371 6.29 13.68 12.01
N ALA A 372 5.70 13.74 10.81
CA ALA A 372 5.94 14.82 9.86
C ALA A 372 5.47 16.17 10.44
N GLY A 373 4.33 16.20 11.11
CA GLY A 373 3.79 17.37 11.78
C GLY A 373 4.73 17.95 12.82
N MET A 374 5.33 17.08 13.65
CA MET A 374 6.30 17.49 14.66
C MET A 374 7.64 17.92 14.05
N SER A 375 8.20 17.13 13.14
CA SER A 375 9.54 17.37 12.56
C SER A 375 9.57 18.55 11.60
N LEU A 376 8.49 18.77 10.83
CA LEU A 376 8.39 19.83 9.83
C LEU A 376 7.58 21.05 10.30
N ARG A 377 7.14 21.04 11.57
CA ARG A 377 6.33 22.10 12.20
C ARG A 377 4.97 22.34 11.52
N ARG A 378 4.35 21.27 11.02
CA ARG A 378 3.02 21.26 10.40
C ARG A 378 1.95 20.84 11.40
N LYS A 379 1.44 21.82 12.17
CA LYS A 379 0.42 21.58 13.20
C LYS A 379 -0.87 20.98 12.64
N ASP A 380 -1.22 21.35 11.42
CA ASP A 380 -2.35 20.82 10.68
C ASP A 380 -2.24 19.31 10.44
N PHE A 381 -1.04 18.77 10.24
CA PHE A 381 -0.84 17.31 10.12
C PHE A 381 -1.10 16.59 11.44
N VAL A 382 -0.62 17.14 12.57
CA VAL A 382 -0.89 16.57 13.91
C VAL A 382 -2.40 16.61 14.22
N VAL A 383 -3.09 17.69 13.85
CA VAL A 383 -4.56 17.78 13.98
C VAL A 383 -5.26 16.73 13.11
N ALA A 384 -4.82 16.55 11.86
CA ALA A 384 -5.38 15.56 10.96
C ALA A 384 -5.20 14.12 11.46
N ALA A 385 -4.02 13.79 12.01
CA ALA A 385 -3.71 12.52 12.66
C ALA A 385 -4.61 12.28 13.87
N ARG A 386 -4.78 13.30 14.72
CA ARG A 386 -5.67 13.23 15.89
C ARG A 386 -7.11 12.91 15.52
N VAL A 387 -7.66 13.61 14.53
CA VAL A 387 -9.05 13.39 14.09
C VAL A 387 -9.24 11.99 13.48
N ALA A 388 -8.24 11.48 12.74
CA ALA A 388 -8.29 10.12 12.19
C ALA A 388 -8.23 9.05 13.31
N ALA A 389 -7.38 9.24 14.32
CA ALA A 389 -7.32 8.38 15.50
C ALA A 389 -8.66 8.36 16.27
N GLU A 390 -9.26 9.53 16.48
CA GLU A 390 -10.58 9.66 17.11
C GLU A 390 -11.66 8.91 16.32
N PHE A 391 -11.64 9.04 14.99
CA PHE A 391 -12.58 8.32 14.13
C PHE A 391 -12.43 6.80 14.25
N LEU A 392 -11.21 6.26 14.19
CA LEU A 392 -10.98 4.82 14.27
C LEU A 392 -11.38 4.25 15.63
N LEU A 393 -11.00 4.90 16.73
CA LEU A 393 -11.39 4.45 18.07
C LEU A 393 -12.91 4.54 18.30
N ALA A 394 -13.60 5.49 17.67
CA ALA A 394 -15.04 5.62 17.80
C ALA A 394 -15.83 4.64 16.89
N THR A 395 -15.29 4.33 15.71
CA THR A 395 -16.04 3.62 14.65
C THR A 395 -15.60 2.16 14.49
N HIS A 396 -14.31 1.88 14.61
CA HIS A 396 -13.74 0.56 14.35
C HIS A 396 -13.52 -0.25 15.64
N LEU A 397 -13.32 0.39 16.80
CA LEU A 397 -13.16 -0.33 18.05
C LEU A 397 -14.53 -0.64 18.67
N VAL A 398 -14.92 -1.92 18.66
CA VAL A 398 -16.17 -2.43 19.23
C VAL A 398 -15.87 -3.34 20.41
N GLY A 399 -15.98 -2.80 21.62
CA GLY A 399 -15.48 -3.48 22.82
C GLY A 399 -13.95 -3.50 22.79
N ASP A 400 -13.36 -4.69 22.84
CA ASP A 400 -11.93 -4.94 22.71
C ASP A 400 -11.51 -5.31 21.27
N ARG A 401 -12.47 -5.44 20.35
CA ARG A 401 -12.19 -5.87 18.98
C ARG A 401 -12.11 -4.69 18.02
N LEU A 402 -11.01 -4.64 17.28
CA LEU A 402 -10.86 -3.76 16.16
C LEU A 402 -11.51 -4.36 14.91
N LEU A 403 -12.30 -3.57 14.21
CA LEU A 403 -12.80 -3.87 12.87
C LEU A 403 -11.81 -3.37 11.83
N ARG A 404 -11.76 -4.05 10.69
CA ARG A 404 -10.77 -3.77 9.65
C ARG A 404 -11.12 -2.53 8.84
N ALA A 405 -12.38 -2.40 8.44
CA ALA A 405 -12.80 -1.36 7.52
C ALA A 405 -14.16 -0.74 7.84
N SER A 406 -14.35 0.50 7.41
CA SER A 406 -15.64 1.17 7.31
C SER A 406 -15.77 1.90 5.98
N ARG A 407 -17.01 2.24 5.62
CA ARG A 407 -17.31 3.12 4.50
C ARG A 407 -18.42 4.08 4.90
N ASP A 408 -18.27 5.36 4.57
CA ASP A 408 -19.24 6.41 4.91
C ASP A 408 -19.58 6.47 6.41
N GLY A 409 -18.60 6.16 7.27
CA GLY A 409 -18.78 6.12 8.73
C GLY A 409 -19.48 4.87 9.25
N VAL A 410 -19.83 3.92 8.38
CA VAL A 410 -20.47 2.65 8.75
C VAL A 410 -19.42 1.55 8.79
N PRO A 411 -19.13 0.94 9.96
CA PRO A 411 -18.19 -0.15 10.05
C PRO A 411 -18.72 -1.40 9.33
N GLY A 412 -17.81 -2.11 8.65
CA GLY A 412 -18.07 -3.40 8.02
C GLY A 412 -18.08 -4.55 9.02
N ALA A 413 -18.26 -5.77 8.51
CA ALA A 413 -18.26 -6.99 9.33
C ALA A 413 -16.86 -7.63 9.48
N ALA A 414 -15.89 -7.22 8.66
CA ALA A 414 -14.54 -7.75 8.70
C ALA A 414 -13.83 -7.37 10.00
N VAL A 415 -13.35 -8.37 10.73
CA VAL A 415 -12.55 -8.18 11.94
C VAL A 415 -11.11 -7.83 11.58
N GLY A 416 -10.45 -7.05 12.43
CA GLY A 416 -9.07 -6.65 12.25
C GLY A 416 -8.10 -7.84 12.30
N VAL A 417 -7.09 -7.79 11.44
CA VAL A 417 -5.95 -8.71 11.44
C VAL A 417 -4.80 -8.10 12.26
N LEU A 418 -3.73 -8.86 12.49
CA LEU A 418 -2.60 -8.44 13.32
C LEU A 418 -2.05 -7.06 12.93
N ALA A 419 -1.91 -6.81 11.63
CA ALA A 419 -1.44 -5.54 11.09
C ALA A 419 -2.36 -4.35 11.45
N ASP A 420 -3.69 -4.55 11.54
CA ASP A 420 -4.61 -3.50 11.94
C ASP A 420 -4.34 -3.03 13.37
N TYR A 421 -4.13 -3.98 14.30
CA TYR A 421 -3.81 -3.67 15.69
C TYR A 421 -2.42 -3.04 15.81
N ALA A 422 -1.42 -3.63 15.17
CA ALA A 422 -0.03 -3.20 15.26
C ALA A 422 0.18 -1.78 14.71
N CYS A 423 -0.28 -1.52 13.48
CA CYS A 423 -0.11 -0.22 12.84
C CYS A 423 -0.93 0.88 13.53
N LEU A 424 -2.14 0.58 14.01
CA LEU A 424 -2.93 1.55 14.77
C LEU A 424 -2.28 1.86 16.12
N ALA A 425 -1.83 0.83 16.85
CA ALA A 425 -1.13 1.03 18.12
C ALA A 425 0.14 1.88 17.92
N ASP A 426 0.96 1.59 16.93
CA ASP A 426 2.16 2.38 16.62
C ASP A 426 1.81 3.85 16.32
N GLY A 427 0.83 4.10 15.44
CA GLY A 427 0.36 5.45 15.13
C GLY A 427 -0.15 6.21 16.37
N LEU A 428 -0.86 5.53 17.29
CA LEU A 428 -1.31 6.11 18.56
C LEU A 428 -0.15 6.42 19.51
N LEU A 429 0.89 5.58 19.57
CA LEU A 429 2.10 5.84 20.36
C LEU A 429 2.88 7.04 19.82
N VAL A 430 2.95 7.19 18.50
CA VAL A 430 3.53 8.39 17.87
C VAL A 430 2.70 9.63 18.18
N LEU A 431 1.37 9.53 18.10
CA LEU A 431 0.48 10.64 18.43
C LEU A 431 0.58 11.04 19.91
N TYR A 432 0.76 10.07 20.83
CA TYR A 432 1.07 10.34 22.23
C TYR A 432 2.35 11.16 22.37
N GLN A 433 3.44 10.78 21.69
CA GLN A 433 4.68 11.54 21.72
C GLN A 433 4.53 12.96 21.15
N ALA A 434 3.68 13.13 20.12
CA ALA A 434 3.44 14.43 19.51
C ALA A 434 2.56 15.36 20.36
N THR A 435 1.62 14.82 21.14
CA THR A 435 0.58 15.59 21.83
C THR A 435 0.70 15.62 23.35
N GLY A 436 1.34 14.61 23.94
CA GLY A 436 1.36 14.36 25.39
C GLY A 436 0.02 13.88 25.96
N GLU A 437 -0.98 13.58 25.13
CA GLU A 437 -2.31 13.17 25.60
C GLU A 437 -2.32 11.66 25.97
N ALA A 438 -2.37 11.36 27.27
CA ALA A 438 -2.25 9.99 27.80
C ALA A 438 -3.28 8.99 27.24
N ARG A 439 -4.45 9.45 26.78
CA ARG A 439 -5.48 8.59 26.17
C ARG A 439 -4.97 7.78 24.97
N TRP A 440 -4.02 8.32 24.21
CA TRP A 440 -3.43 7.62 23.06
C TRP A 440 -2.53 6.47 23.49
N LEU A 441 -1.72 6.68 24.53
CA LEU A 441 -0.87 5.63 25.09
C LEU A 441 -1.73 4.50 25.67
N THR A 442 -2.79 4.83 26.41
CA THR A 442 -3.72 3.83 26.96
C THR A 442 -4.36 2.98 25.87
N ALA A 443 -4.96 3.62 24.86
CA ALA A 443 -5.59 2.90 23.76
C ALA A 443 -4.59 2.04 22.96
N ALA A 444 -3.38 2.55 22.71
CA ALA A 444 -2.34 1.78 22.04
C ALA A 444 -1.96 0.52 22.83
N VAL A 445 -1.78 0.65 24.14
CA VAL A 445 -1.44 -0.48 25.02
C VAL A 445 -2.56 -1.53 25.05
N GLU A 446 -3.82 -1.10 25.14
CA GLU A 446 -4.98 -2.00 25.10
C GLU A 446 -5.04 -2.79 23.77
N LEU A 447 -4.78 -2.13 22.63
CA LEU A 447 -4.70 -2.81 21.33
C LEU A 447 -3.54 -3.82 21.27
N LEU A 448 -2.38 -3.50 21.85
CA LEU A 448 -1.25 -4.41 21.91
C LEU A 448 -1.53 -5.62 22.81
N ASP A 449 -2.24 -5.44 23.93
CA ASP A 449 -2.62 -6.55 24.82
C ASP A 449 -3.59 -7.52 24.12
N VAL A 450 -4.51 -6.99 23.31
CA VAL A 450 -5.38 -7.82 22.44
C VAL A 450 -4.56 -8.53 21.37
N ALA A 451 -3.60 -7.84 20.72
CA ALA A 451 -2.74 -8.45 19.72
C ALA A 451 -1.91 -9.61 20.30
N LEU A 452 -1.27 -9.41 21.44
CA LEU A 452 -0.44 -10.41 22.13
C LEU A 452 -1.26 -11.64 22.55
N SER A 453 -2.51 -11.45 22.98
CA SER A 453 -3.37 -12.56 23.42
C SER A 453 -4.06 -13.31 22.28
N GLY A 454 -4.48 -12.60 21.23
CA GLY A 454 -5.25 -13.19 20.13
C GLY A 454 -4.39 -13.81 19.02
N PHE A 455 -3.20 -13.27 18.76
CA PHE A 455 -2.45 -13.56 17.55
C PHE A 455 -1.16 -14.36 17.78
N ALA A 456 -0.70 -14.48 19.02
CA ALA A 456 0.51 -15.24 19.33
C ALA A 456 0.41 -16.71 18.89
N ASN A 457 1.53 -17.26 18.41
CA ASN A 457 1.67 -18.68 18.17
C ASN A 457 2.05 -19.39 19.48
N PRO A 458 1.17 -20.23 20.05
CA PRO A 458 1.44 -20.90 21.32
C PRO A 458 2.60 -21.89 21.26
N ASP A 459 2.93 -22.39 20.07
CA ASP A 459 3.98 -23.39 19.85
C ASP A 459 5.34 -22.76 19.50
N SER A 460 5.41 -21.45 19.27
CA SER A 460 6.61 -20.74 18.84
C SER A 460 6.63 -19.32 19.42
N PRO A 461 7.25 -19.12 20.60
CA PRO A 461 7.35 -17.80 21.23
C PRO A 461 7.93 -16.75 20.27
N GLY A 462 7.32 -15.57 20.24
CA GLY A 462 7.72 -14.46 19.36
C GLY A 462 7.21 -14.58 17.92
N ALA A 463 6.60 -15.71 17.53
CA ALA A 463 5.89 -15.83 16.27
C ALA A 463 4.41 -15.47 16.45
N TYR A 464 3.84 -14.83 15.44
CA TYR A 464 2.44 -14.40 15.43
C TYR A 464 1.78 -14.82 14.14
N PHE A 465 0.48 -15.10 14.22
CA PHE A 465 -0.38 -15.32 13.07
C PHE A 465 -1.03 -14.01 12.64
N ASP A 466 -1.43 -13.90 11.37
CA ASP A 466 -2.08 -12.70 10.86
C ASP A 466 -3.52 -12.58 11.33
N VAL A 467 -4.21 -13.69 11.60
CA VAL A 467 -5.60 -13.68 12.12
C VAL A 467 -5.66 -14.13 13.56
N SER A 468 -6.65 -13.65 14.32
CA SER A 468 -6.86 -14.02 15.73
C SER A 468 -7.22 -15.50 15.90
N VAL A 469 -6.99 -16.06 17.09
CA VAL A 469 -7.25 -17.47 17.45
C VAL A 469 -8.73 -17.86 17.34
N ASP A 470 -9.62 -16.88 17.46
CA ASP A 470 -11.07 -17.03 17.38
C ASP A 470 -11.65 -16.60 16.02
N ALA A 471 -10.78 -16.29 15.05
CA ALA A 471 -11.19 -16.00 13.68
C ALA A 471 -11.81 -17.23 12.99
N GLU A 472 -12.49 -16.97 11.87
CA GLU A 472 -12.99 -18.02 10.99
C GLU A 472 -11.84 -18.98 10.59
N ARG A 473 -12.09 -20.28 10.69
CA ARG A 473 -11.09 -21.29 10.35
C ARG A 473 -10.99 -21.45 8.84
N LEU A 474 -9.89 -20.97 8.27
CA LEU A 474 -9.46 -21.25 6.91
C LEU A 474 -8.66 -22.56 6.86
N VAL A 475 -8.29 -23.00 5.65
CA VAL A 475 -7.47 -24.21 5.44
C VAL A 475 -6.09 -24.14 6.11
N ASN A 476 -5.62 -22.93 6.38
CA ASN A 476 -4.44 -22.65 7.17
C ASN A 476 -4.59 -21.27 7.84
N ARG A 477 -3.90 -21.05 8.97
CA ARG A 477 -3.82 -19.76 9.64
C ARG A 477 -2.57 -19.02 9.12
N PRO A 478 -2.72 -17.96 8.30
CA PRO A 478 -1.58 -17.25 7.71
C PRO A 478 -0.68 -16.59 8.78
N ALA A 479 0.60 -16.48 8.48
CA ALA A 479 1.63 -15.87 9.32
C ALA A 479 2.79 -15.39 8.42
N ASP A 480 2.53 -14.41 7.56
CA ASP A 480 3.55 -13.90 6.63
C ASP A 480 4.68 -13.18 7.39
N PRO A 481 5.93 -13.66 7.33
CA PRO A 481 7.03 -13.03 8.03
C PRO A 481 7.69 -11.91 7.22
N THR A 482 7.20 -11.60 6.01
CA THR A 482 7.86 -10.70 5.07
C THR A 482 7.08 -9.41 4.84
N ASP A 483 7.79 -8.28 4.90
CA ASP A 483 7.23 -7.00 4.46
C ASP A 483 6.97 -7.03 2.95
N ASN A 484 5.90 -6.36 2.53
CA ASN A 484 5.55 -6.18 1.13
C ASN A 484 5.29 -4.69 0.88
N ALA A 485 4.20 -4.33 0.19
CA ALA A 485 3.76 -2.95 0.05
C ALA A 485 3.45 -2.28 1.41
N THR A 486 3.13 -3.07 2.44
CA THR A 486 3.05 -2.67 3.84
C THR A 486 3.95 -3.57 4.70
N PRO A 487 4.34 -3.13 5.91
CA PRO A 487 5.05 -4.00 6.85
C PRO A 487 4.21 -5.23 7.21
N ALA A 488 4.86 -6.38 7.40
CA ALA A 488 4.18 -7.56 7.92
C ALA A 488 3.58 -7.26 9.31
N GLY A 489 2.48 -7.94 9.65
CA GLY A 489 1.83 -7.76 10.96
C GLY A 489 2.80 -8.00 12.13
N ALA A 490 3.67 -9.02 12.01
CA ALA A 490 4.69 -9.33 13.00
C ALA A 490 5.78 -8.23 13.09
N SER A 491 6.24 -7.71 11.95
CA SER A 491 7.22 -6.60 11.90
C SER A 491 6.66 -5.34 12.55
N ALA A 492 5.42 -4.96 12.21
CA ALA A 492 4.73 -3.82 12.77
C ALA A 492 4.51 -3.99 14.29
N LEU A 493 4.10 -5.18 14.73
CA LEU A 493 3.88 -5.47 16.14
C LEU A 493 5.19 -5.34 16.94
N ALA A 494 6.29 -5.90 16.43
CA ALA A 494 7.59 -5.78 17.08
C ALA A 494 8.03 -4.31 17.24
N GLY A 495 7.81 -3.48 16.21
CA GLY A 495 8.06 -2.03 16.27
C GLY A 495 7.21 -1.33 17.34
N ALA A 496 5.90 -1.61 17.35
CA ALA A 496 4.97 -1.01 18.30
C ALA A 496 5.28 -1.42 19.76
N LEU A 497 5.59 -2.69 20.01
CA LEU A 497 5.97 -3.20 21.34
C LEU A 497 7.27 -2.57 21.86
N LEU A 498 8.25 -2.37 20.98
CA LEU A 498 9.50 -1.68 21.33
C LEU A 498 9.22 -0.24 21.78
N THR A 499 8.43 0.50 20.99
CA THR A 499 8.01 1.87 21.32
C THR A 499 7.21 1.91 22.62
N ALA A 500 6.24 1.01 22.81
CA ALA A 500 5.43 0.92 24.02
C ALA A 500 6.29 0.61 25.26
N SER A 501 7.28 -0.28 25.14
CA SER A 501 8.20 -0.60 26.24
C SER A 501 8.96 0.64 26.71
N ALA A 502 9.46 1.45 25.76
CA ALA A 502 10.16 2.68 26.07
C ALA A 502 9.27 3.74 26.73
N LEU A 503 8.01 3.84 26.32
CA LEU A 503 7.07 4.86 26.81
C LEU A 503 6.42 4.49 28.15
N THR A 504 6.20 3.20 28.41
CA THR A 504 5.58 2.71 29.66
C THR A 504 6.61 2.41 30.74
N GLY A 505 7.85 2.09 30.36
CA GLY A 505 8.88 1.60 31.28
C GLY A 505 8.72 0.12 31.68
N GLU A 506 7.72 -0.57 31.12
CA GLU A 506 7.50 -2.01 31.32
C GLU A 506 8.04 -2.80 30.11
N PRO A 507 8.76 -3.92 30.31
CA PRO A 507 9.23 -4.73 29.19
C PRO A 507 8.03 -5.43 28.52
N ARG A 508 7.70 -5.00 27.30
CA ARG A 508 6.66 -5.58 26.43
C ARG A 508 7.20 -6.25 25.18
N ALA A 509 8.37 -5.84 24.72
CA ALA A 509 9.12 -6.43 23.60
C ALA A 509 10.04 -7.56 24.06
#